data_AF-A0A2G9YIH0-F1
#
_entry.id   AF-A0A2G9YIH0-F1
#
_cell.length_a   1.000
_cell.length_b   1.000
_cell.length_c   1.000
_cell.angle_alpha   90.00
_cell.angle_beta   90.00
_cell.angle_gamma   90.00
#
_symmetry.space_group_name_H-M   'P 1'
#
loop_
_entity.id
_entity.type
_entity.pdbx_description
1 polymer ?
#
loop_
_entity_poly.entity_id
_entity_poly.type
_entity_poly.pdbx_seq_one_letter_code
_entity_poly.pdbx_strand_id
1 'polypeptide(L)'
;MIDTELIVKAKKKSTLIEKIDASWREFTEGLKAGIFTVPFTGGYSCVIKEDDMLIEGYSGLLLIDKVYYSHKTYSLKTPIKYYPFKIYGIYNQGGCFIAFVSEPEIGFHYLGMSDKGHTICTGEIQYLNPESLGLLKEACLKIVKSFRVINLESLGTVILPERFSNLKNILSNKDKDVSCKFSELDNQNLIEPII
;
A
#
# COMPACT_ATOMS: atom_id res chain seq x y z
N MET A 1 -39.20 25.84 -37.23
CA MET A 1 -40.33 24.97 -36.87
C MET A 1 -40.15 23.68 -37.65
N ILE A 2 -39.86 22.57 -36.98
CA ILE A 2 -39.64 21.29 -37.67
C ILE A 2 -40.99 20.86 -38.26
N ASP A 3 -41.00 20.55 -39.55
CA ASP A 3 -42.18 20.20 -40.32
C ASP A 3 -42.84 18.94 -39.74
N THR A 4 -43.97 19.11 -39.06
CA THR A 4 -44.69 18.06 -38.33
C THR A 4 -45.20 16.96 -39.25
N GLU A 5 -45.43 17.25 -40.54
CA GLU A 5 -45.81 16.23 -41.53
C GLU A 5 -44.68 15.24 -41.83
N LEU A 6 -43.42 15.71 -41.83
CA LEU A 6 -42.25 14.86 -42.06
C LEU A 6 -42.00 13.90 -40.89
N ILE A 7 -42.35 14.31 -39.67
CA ILE A 7 -42.27 13.46 -38.47
C ILE A 7 -43.30 12.32 -38.52
N VAL A 8 -44.52 12.60 -39.01
CA VAL A 8 -45.58 11.57 -39.15
C VAL A 8 -45.27 10.57 -40.27
N LYS A 9 -44.59 11.03 -41.33
CA LYS A 9 -44.15 10.18 -42.46
C LYS A 9 -42.84 9.43 -42.18
N ALA A 10 -42.11 9.78 -41.12
CA ALA A 10 -40.93 9.04 -40.71
C ALA A 10 -41.34 7.62 -40.30
N LYS A 11 -40.81 6.60 -41.00
CA LYS A 11 -41.06 5.20 -40.66
C LYS A 11 -40.76 4.98 -39.18
N LYS A 12 -41.66 4.27 -38.46
CA LYS A 12 -41.41 3.83 -37.08
C LYS A 12 -40.01 3.25 -37.01
N LYS A 13 -39.21 3.76 -36.05
CA LYS A 13 -37.86 3.24 -35.81
C LYS A 13 -37.95 1.73 -35.66
N SER A 14 -37.07 1.01 -36.37
CA SER A 14 -37.02 -0.43 -36.26
C SER A 14 -36.66 -0.79 -34.81
N THR A 15 -37.48 -1.62 -34.17
CA THR A 15 -37.22 -2.14 -32.81
C THR A 15 -35.88 -2.88 -32.73
N LEU A 16 -35.38 -3.42 -33.85
CA LEU A 16 -34.05 -4.00 -33.94
C LEU A 16 -32.95 -2.94 -33.79
N ILE A 17 -33.10 -1.78 -34.44
CA ILE A 17 -32.14 -0.67 -34.36
C ILE A 17 -32.14 -0.08 -32.95
N GLU A 18 -33.30 0.04 -32.31
CA GLU A 18 -33.40 0.53 -30.93
C GLU A 18 -32.73 -0.42 -29.93
N LYS A 19 -32.88 -1.74 -30.11
CA LYS A 19 -32.17 -2.74 -29.29
C LYS A 19 -30.66 -2.71 -29.51
N ILE A 20 -30.20 -2.53 -30.74
CA ILE A 20 -28.77 -2.39 -31.05
C ILE A 20 -28.21 -1.12 -30.43
N ASP A 21 -28.91 0.01 -30.52
CA ASP A 21 -28.48 1.28 -29.90
C ASP A 21 -28.45 1.19 -28.37
N ALA A 22 -29.47 0.60 -27.75
CA ALA A 22 -29.51 0.38 -26.30
C ALA A 22 -28.37 -0.54 -25.83
N SER A 23 -28.16 -1.67 -26.51
CA SER A 23 -27.06 -2.60 -26.21
C SER A 23 -25.69 -1.97 -26.44
N TRP A 24 -25.52 -1.15 -27.49
CA TRP A 24 -24.29 -0.41 -27.74
C TRP A 24 -24.05 0.65 -26.66
N ARG A 25 -25.09 1.37 -26.21
CA ARG A 25 -24.98 2.31 -25.09
C ARG A 25 -24.61 1.62 -23.80
N GLU A 26 -25.31 0.56 -23.40
CA GLU A 26 -24.97 -0.26 -22.23
C GLU A 26 -23.54 -0.79 -22.33
N PHE A 27 -23.11 -1.25 -23.51
CA PHE A 27 -21.73 -1.69 -23.74
C PHE A 27 -20.73 -0.54 -23.57
N THR A 28 -20.98 0.64 -24.15
CA THR A 28 -20.09 1.80 -24.01
C THR A 28 -20.10 2.40 -22.60
N GLU A 29 -21.22 2.35 -21.88
CA GLU A 29 -21.32 2.73 -20.48
C GLU A 29 -20.58 1.73 -19.59
N GLY A 30 -20.70 0.43 -19.88
CA GLY A 30 -19.90 -0.63 -19.25
C GLY A 30 -18.41 -0.49 -19.52
N LEU A 31 -18.02 -0.11 -20.74
CA LEU A 31 -16.62 0.20 -21.06
C LEU A 31 -16.12 1.44 -20.31
N LYS A 32 -16.93 2.49 -20.19
CA LYS A 32 -16.57 3.69 -19.39
C LYS A 32 -16.47 3.37 -17.90
N ALA A 33 -17.28 2.45 -17.39
CA ALA A 33 -17.21 1.97 -16.02
C ALA A 33 -15.97 1.10 -15.75
N GLY A 34 -15.35 0.51 -16.79
CA GLY A 34 -14.15 -0.33 -16.69
C GLY A 34 -12.82 0.38 -16.99
N ILE A 35 -12.79 1.71 -17.12
CA ILE A 35 -11.54 2.46 -17.34
C ILE A 35 -11.05 3.00 -16.00
N PHE A 36 -9.79 2.69 -15.66
CA PHE A 36 -9.11 3.28 -14.51
C PHE A 36 -9.05 4.81 -14.63
N THR A 37 -9.51 5.50 -13.60
CA THR A 37 -9.27 6.93 -13.43
C THR A 37 -7.84 7.12 -12.97
N VAL A 38 -7.09 7.91 -13.74
CA VAL A 38 -5.72 8.30 -13.43
C VAL A 38 -5.73 9.21 -12.18
N PRO A 39 -5.08 8.83 -11.06
CA PRO A 39 -5.16 9.60 -9.80
C PRO A 39 -4.33 10.87 -9.84
N PHE A 40 -3.29 10.93 -10.68
CA PHE A 40 -2.41 12.09 -10.80
C PHE A 40 -2.14 12.43 -12.26
N THR A 41 -2.02 13.71 -12.56
CA THR A 41 -1.48 14.14 -13.85
C THR A 41 0.05 13.99 -13.87
N GLY A 42 0.61 13.58 -15.02
CA GLY A 42 2.06 13.45 -15.22
C GLY A 42 2.56 12.00 -15.31
N GLY A 43 3.89 11.85 -15.36
CA GLY A 43 4.55 10.54 -15.49
C GLY A 43 4.90 9.92 -14.14
N TYR A 44 4.50 8.67 -13.94
CA TYR A 44 4.85 7.87 -12.77
C TYR A 44 4.88 6.38 -13.14
N SER A 45 5.64 5.61 -12.37
CA SER A 45 5.65 4.15 -12.49
C SER A 45 4.45 3.59 -11.72
N CYS A 46 3.65 2.79 -12.41
CA CYS A 46 2.57 2.03 -11.77
C CYS A 46 2.53 0.61 -12.31
N VAL A 47 1.95 -0.28 -11.50
CA VAL A 47 1.60 -1.65 -11.88
C VAL A 47 0.12 -1.83 -11.59
N ILE A 48 -0.61 -2.37 -12.55
CA ILE A 48 -2.01 -2.74 -12.35
C ILE A 48 -2.02 -4.18 -11.85
N LYS A 49 -2.65 -4.41 -10.70
CA LYS A 49 -2.90 -5.76 -10.16
C LYS A 49 -4.40 -5.87 -9.94
N GLU A 50 -5.03 -6.78 -10.68
CA GLU A 50 -6.49 -6.97 -10.68
C GLU A 50 -7.21 -5.64 -10.95
N ASP A 51 -7.97 -5.13 -9.98
CA ASP A 51 -8.77 -3.91 -10.05
C ASP A 51 -8.10 -2.69 -9.39
N ASP A 52 -6.83 -2.79 -9.04
CA ASP A 52 -6.09 -1.70 -8.40
C ASP A 52 -4.86 -1.26 -9.19
N MET A 53 -4.52 0.01 -9.03
CA MET A 53 -3.25 0.59 -9.46
C MET A 53 -2.32 0.77 -8.26
N LEU A 54 -1.16 0.13 -8.32
CA LEU A 54 -0.07 0.33 -7.39
C LEU A 54 0.87 1.37 -7.98
N ILE A 55 0.89 2.56 -7.38
CA ILE A 55 1.75 3.67 -7.82
C ILE A 55 3.00 3.72 -6.97
N GLU A 56 4.17 3.65 -7.60
CA GLU A 56 5.46 3.63 -6.93
C GLU A 56 5.77 4.98 -6.28
N GLY A 57 5.77 5.02 -4.94
CA GLY A 57 6.14 6.20 -4.16
C GLY A 57 7.57 6.16 -3.64
N TYR A 58 8.17 4.97 -3.54
CA TYR A 58 9.56 4.78 -3.15
C TYR A 58 10.14 3.51 -3.77
N SER A 59 11.40 3.59 -4.21
CA SER A 59 12.22 2.46 -4.64
C SER A 59 13.66 2.72 -4.24
N GLY A 60 14.18 1.95 -3.28
CA GLY A 60 15.48 2.23 -2.69
C GLY A 60 15.90 1.22 -1.63
N LEU A 61 16.86 1.61 -0.79
CA LEU A 61 17.38 0.78 0.30
C LEU A 61 16.47 0.91 1.53
N LEU A 62 15.93 -0.21 2.01
CA LEU A 62 15.40 -0.30 3.37
C LEU A 62 16.54 -0.63 4.34
N LEU A 63 16.66 0.19 5.39
CA LEU A 63 17.54 -0.04 6.52
C LEU A 63 16.72 -0.06 7.80
N ILE A 64 16.85 -1.15 8.57
CA ILE A 64 16.32 -1.28 9.92
C ILE A 64 17.52 -1.55 10.82
N ASP A 65 17.83 -0.60 11.69
CA ASP A 65 19.07 -0.61 12.47
C ASP A 65 18.84 -0.37 13.96
N LYS A 66 17.60 -0.15 14.39
CA LYS A 66 17.29 0.25 15.77
C LYS A 66 16.09 -0.48 16.34
N VAL A 67 16.08 -0.62 17.66
CA VAL A 67 14.94 -1.09 18.46
C VAL A 67 14.63 -0.03 19.50
N TYR A 68 13.36 0.30 19.69
CA TYR A 68 12.88 1.20 20.72
C TYR A 68 12.05 0.42 21.75
N TYR A 69 12.36 0.64 23.03
CA TYR A 69 11.64 0.08 24.17
C TYR A 69 11.84 0.97 25.40
N SER A 70 10.77 1.23 26.16
CA SER A 70 10.81 1.94 27.44
C SER A 70 11.59 3.26 27.36
N HIS A 71 11.23 4.11 26.39
CA HIS A 71 11.84 5.42 26.14
C HIS A 71 13.34 5.42 25.80
N LYS A 72 13.90 4.24 25.49
CA LYS A 72 15.30 4.09 25.09
C LYS A 72 15.41 3.44 23.73
N THR A 73 16.41 3.86 22.96
CA THR A 73 16.74 3.28 21.65
C THR A 73 18.04 2.50 21.75
N TYR A 74 18.04 1.33 21.11
CA TYR A 74 19.13 0.39 21.03
C TYR A 74 19.49 0.17 19.56
N SER A 75 20.76 -0.08 19.27
CA SER A 75 21.20 -0.50 17.94
C SER A 75 20.99 -2.00 17.76
N LEU A 76 20.60 -2.42 16.56
CA LEU A 76 20.70 -3.81 16.13
C LEU A 76 22.15 -4.10 15.76
N LYS A 77 22.78 -5.12 16.38
CA LYS A 77 24.15 -5.50 16.03
C LYS A 77 24.29 -5.96 14.58
N THR A 78 23.23 -6.56 14.04
CA THR A 78 23.12 -6.91 12.62
C THR A 78 21.96 -6.15 11.99
N PRO A 79 22.20 -4.98 11.36
CA PRO A 79 21.16 -4.22 10.70
C PRO A 79 20.54 -4.99 9.53
N ILE A 80 19.22 -4.87 9.38
CA ILE A 80 18.52 -5.42 8.22
C ILE A 80 18.66 -4.43 7.07
N LYS A 81 19.27 -4.90 5.98
CA LYS A 81 19.44 -4.13 4.74
C LYS A 81 18.79 -4.87 3.59
N TYR A 82 17.87 -4.23 2.87
CA TYR A 82 17.21 -4.83 1.72
C TYR A 82 17.14 -3.86 0.54
N TYR A 83 17.55 -4.32 -0.64
CA TYR A 83 17.53 -3.55 -1.87
C TYR A 83 17.24 -4.46 -3.07
N PRO A 84 16.34 -4.08 -3.99
CA PRO A 84 15.44 -2.92 -3.89
C PRO A 84 14.27 -3.20 -2.94
N PHE A 85 13.93 -2.22 -2.11
CA PHE A 85 12.68 -2.18 -1.34
C PHE A 85 11.78 -1.10 -1.93
N LYS A 86 10.53 -1.46 -2.21
CA LYS A 86 9.55 -0.57 -2.82
C LYS A 86 8.38 -0.32 -1.91
N ILE A 87 7.82 0.88 -2.00
CA ILE A 87 6.53 1.22 -1.37
C ILE A 87 5.61 1.77 -2.45
N TYR A 88 4.39 1.27 -2.46
CA TYR A 88 3.33 1.72 -3.35
C TYR A 88 2.17 2.31 -2.57
N GLY A 89 1.52 3.31 -3.16
CA GLY A 89 0.14 3.64 -2.82
C GLY A 89 -0.80 2.83 -3.70
N ILE A 90 -1.80 2.18 -3.10
CA ILE A 90 -2.87 1.47 -3.81
C ILE A 90 -3.99 2.45 -4.12
N TYR A 91 -4.43 2.47 -5.37
CA TYR A 91 -5.57 3.25 -5.85
C TYR A 91 -6.57 2.31 -6.53
N ASN A 92 -7.86 2.49 -6.26
CA ASN A 92 -8.90 1.71 -6.93
C ASN A 92 -9.14 2.20 -8.37
N GLN A 93 -10.07 1.55 -9.10
CA GLN A 93 -10.48 1.98 -10.44
C GLN A 93 -10.98 3.43 -10.52
N GLY A 94 -11.53 3.97 -9.43
CA GLY A 94 -11.96 5.37 -9.34
C GLY A 94 -10.82 6.37 -9.11
N GLY A 95 -9.57 5.92 -8.99
CA GLY A 95 -8.43 6.77 -8.67
C GLY A 95 -8.39 7.20 -7.20
N CYS A 96 -9.18 6.56 -6.33
CA CYS A 96 -9.17 6.84 -4.90
C CYS A 96 -8.11 6.01 -4.18
N PHE A 97 -7.34 6.65 -3.30
CA PHE A 97 -6.36 5.96 -2.47
C PHE A 97 -7.04 4.98 -1.51
N ILE A 98 -6.41 3.82 -1.33
CA ILE A 98 -6.86 2.76 -0.42
C ILE A 98 -5.88 2.60 0.74
N ALA A 99 -4.60 2.38 0.44
CA ALA A 99 -3.62 1.92 1.41
C ALA A 99 -2.18 2.04 0.89
N PHE A 100 -1.22 1.93 1.82
CA PHE A 100 0.18 1.72 1.49
C PHE A 100 0.55 0.23 1.60
N VAL A 101 1.33 -0.26 0.63
CA VAL A 101 1.92 -1.61 0.66
C VAL A 101 3.39 -1.56 0.25
N SER A 102 4.13 -2.61 0.57
CA SER A 102 5.55 -2.75 0.21
C SER A 102 5.81 -3.99 -0.64
N GLU A 103 6.90 -3.93 -1.41
CA GLU A 103 7.42 -5.08 -2.16
C GLU A 103 8.95 -5.15 -2.05
N PRO A 104 9.51 -6.25 -1.53
CA PRO A 104 8.81 -7.33 -0.82
C PRO A 104 8.18 -6.83 0.50
N GLU A 105 7.27 -7.61 1.07
CA GLU A 105 6.74 -7.35 2.41
C GLU A 105 7.83 -7.53 3.47
N ILE A 106 8.40 -6.42 3.93
CA ILE A 106 9.41 -6.38 4.98
C ILE A 106 9.13 -5.17 5.87
N GLY A 107 9.22 -5.36 7.18
CA GLY A 107 9.08 -4.29 8.16
C GLY A 107 8.19 -4.69 9.33
N PHE A 108 7.65 -3.68 9.99
CA PHE A 108 6.85 -3.81 11.21
C PHE A 108 5.64 -2.89 11.07
N HIS A 109 4.63 -3.08 11.92
CA HIS A 109 3.43 -2.23 11.93
C HIS A 109 2.55 -2.43 10.68
N TYR A 110 2.26 -3.70 10.39
CA TYR A 110 1.32 -4.10 9.36
C TYR A 110 -0.07 -4.40 9.94
N LEU A 111 -1.13 -4.06 9.22
CA LEU A 111 -2.53 -4.37 9.51
C LEU A 111 -3.02 -5.55 8.71
N GLY A 112 -3.54 -6.57 9.40
CA GLY A 112 -4.25 -7.71 8.81
C GLY A 112 -3.48 -8.39 7.68
N MET A 113 -4.08 -9.38 7.04
CA MET A 113 -3.61 -9.88 5.76
C MET A 113 -4.76 -9.68 4.78
N SER A 114 -4.49 -9.07 3.64
CA SER A 114 -5.42 -9.01 2.50
C SER A 114 -4.84 -9.81 1.34
N ASP A 115 -5.66 -10.08 0.32
CA ASP A 115 -5.20 -10.71 -0.93
C ASP A 115 -4.09 -9.89 -1.63
N LYS A 116 -4.02 -8.60 -1.30
CA LYS A 116 -3.07 -7.61 -1.83
C LYS A 116 -1.83 -7.46 -0.96
N GLY A 117 -1.73 -8.28 0.09
CA GLY A 117 -0.66 -8.24 1.06
C GLY A 117 -1.02 -7.53 2.36
N HIS A 118 0.02 -7.18 3.12
CA HIS A 118 -0.10 -6.48 4.39
C HIS A 118 -0.10 -4.95 4.20
N THR A 119 -1.16 -4.30 4.67
CA THR A 119 -1.24 -2.83 4.66
C THR A 119 -0.31 -2.23 5.71
N ILE A 120 0.45 -1.22 5.33
CA ILE A 120 1.35 -0.49 6.23
C ILE A 120 0.53 0.46 7.11
N CYS A 121 0.75 0.38 8.43
CA CYS A 121 0.06 1.20 9.43
C CYS A 121 1.08 1.77 10.42
N THR A 122 1.66 2.91 10.07
CA THR A 122 2.71 3.57 10.86
C THR A 122 2.25 4.94 11.34
N GLY A 123 1.74 5.02 12.57
CA GLY A 123 1.26 6.27 13.17
C GLY A 123 0.12 6.92 12.36
N GLU A 124 0.24 8.21 12.07
CA GLU A 124 -0.75 8.97 11.28
C GLU A 124 -0.78 8.57 9.80
N ILE A 125 0.22 7.83 9.31
CA ILE A 125 0.35 7.51 7.88
C ILE A 125 -0.82 6.68 7.37
N GLN A 126 -1.45 5.88 8.24
CA GLN A 126 -2.63 5.09 7.88
C GLN A 126 -3.84 5.95 7.46
N TYR A 127 -3.87 7.24 7.83
CA TYR A 127 -4.95 8.17 7.52
C TYR A 127 -4.59 9.16 6.41
N LEU A 128 -3.38 9.07 5.86
CA LEU A 128 -2.99 9.92 4.75
C LEU A 128 -3.72 9.50 3.48
N ASN A 129 -4.19 10.49 2.72
CA ASN A 129 -4.76 10.31 1.39
C ASN A 129 -3.91 11.12 0.40
N PRO A 130 -2.87 10.54 -0.22
CA PRO A 130 -1.99 11.28 -1.11
C PRO A 130 -2.72 11.60 -2.44
N GLU A 131 -3.08 12.86 -2.62
CA GLU A 131 -3.76 13.39 -3.81
C GLU A 131 -2.78 13.88 -4.90
N SER A 132 -1.47 13.76 -4.68
CA SER A 132 -0.45 14.03 -5.70
C SER A 132 0.76 13.10 -5.56
N LEU A 133 1.52 12.96 -6.65
CA LEU A 133 2.78 12.20 -6.65
C LEU A 133 3.80 12.75 -5.64
N GLY A 134 3.82 14.07 -5.41
CA GLY A 134 4.68 14.70 -4.42
C GLY A 134 4.34 14.24 -3.00
N LEU A 135 3.05 14.32 -2.63
CA LEU A 135 2.56 13.86 -1.33
C LEU A 135 2.76 12.36 -1.13
N LEU A 136 2.58 11.56 -2.18
CA LEU A 136 2.83 10.12 -2.14
C LEU A 136 4.30 9.82 -1.79
N LYS A 137 5.25 10.46 -2.50
CA LYS A 137 6.68 10.30 -2.26
C LYS A 137 7.09 10.74 -0.86
N GLU A 138 6.57 11.86 -0.39
CA GLU A 138 6.81 12.35 0.98
C GLU A 138 6.29 11.36 2.03
N ALA A 139 5.08 10.84 1.85
CA ALA A 139 4.50 9.84 2.74
C ALA A 139 5.34 8.56 2.76
N CYS A 140 5.74 8.04 1.60
CA CYS A 140 6.60 6.86 1.51
C CYS A 140 7.96 7.08 2.19
N LEU A 141 8.56 8.27 2.07
CA LEU A 141 9.81 8.58 2.79
C LEU A 141 9.61 8.61 4.32
N LYS A 142 8.45 9.08 4.80
CA LYS A 142 8.09 8.98 6.24
C LYS A 142 7.94 7.51 6.67
N ILE A 143 7.32 6.66 5.85
CA ILE A 143 7.23 5.21 6.12
C ILE A 143 8.63 4.60 6.22
N VAL A 144 9.51 4.83 5.24
CA VAL A 144 10.88 4.29 5.25
C VAL A 144 11.63 4.72 6.51
N LYS A 145 11.50 5.99 6.91
CA LYS A 145 12.08 6.48 8.17
C LYS A 145 11.50 5.78 9.39
N SER A 146 10.19 5.51 9.41
CA SER A 146 9.53 4.81 10.51
C SER A 146 10.00 3.36 10.64
N PHE A 147 10.18 2.66 9.52
CA PHE A 147 10.65 1.28 9.51
C PHE A 147 12.08 1.12 10.02
N ARG A 148 12.87 2.19 10.03
CA ARG A 148 14.24 2.17 10.56
C ARG A 148 14.31 1.72 12.03
N VAL A 149 13.24 1.97 12.80
CA VAL A 149 13.16 1.66 14.23
C VAL A 149 12.05 0.64 14.46
N ILE A 150 12.39 -0.47 15.10
CA ILE A 150 11.42 -1.45 15.60
C ILE A 150 10.88 -0.92 16.93
N ASN A 151 9.68 -0.36 16.94
CA ASN A 151 9.03 0.03 18.19
C ASN A 151 8.32 -1.20 18.79
N LEU A 152 8.88 -1.74 19.88
CA LEU A 152 8.30 -2.92 20.54
C LEU A 152 6.97 -2.62 21.25
N GLU A 153 6.62 -1.34 21.45
CA GLU A 153 5.39 -0.93 22.15
C GLU A 153 4.20 -0.70 21.22
N SER A 154 4.43 -0.55 19.90
CA SER A 154 3.37 -0.26 18.91
C SER A 154 3.04 -1.46 18.01
N LEU A 155 3.01 -2.67 18.58
CA LEU A 155 3.11 -3.92 17.80
C LEU A 155 1.90 -4.16 16.88
N GLY A 156 2.15 -4.00 15.58
CA GLY A 156 1.43 -4.70 14.49
C GLY A 156 2.17 -5.97 14.06
N THR A 157 1.83 -6.52 12.89
CA THR A 157 2.53 -7.72 12.37
C THR A 157 3.98 -7.40 11.97
N VAL A 158 4.89 -8.33 12.26
CA VAL A 158 6.33 -8.25 11.93
C VAL A 158 6.67 -9.22 10.81
N ILE A 159 7.27 -8.72 9.74
CA ILE A 159 7.64 -9.51 8.56
C ILE A 159 9.10 -9.26 8.24
N LEU A 160 9.90 -10.32 8.30
CA LEU A 160 11.33 -10.27 8.02
C LEU A 160 11.74 -11.46 7.13
N PRO A 161 12.78 -11.29 6.29
CA PRO A 161 13.37 -12.39 5.53
C PRO A 161 13.90 -13.52 6.44
N GLU A 162 13.88 -14.76 5.94
CA GLU A 162 14.34 -15.95 6.69
C GLU A 162 15.79 -15.88 7.18
N ARG A 163 16.67 -15.15 6.48
CA ARG A 163 18.04 -14.91 6.95
C ARG A 163 18.12 -14.15 8.29
N PHE A 164 17.01 -13.55 8.73
CA PHE A 164 16.86 -12.90 10.03
C PHE A 164 15.87 -13.66 10.94
N SER A 165 15.75 -14.98 10.76
CA SER A 165 14.81 -15.85 11.49
C SER A 165 14.89 -15.69 13.01
N ASN A 166 16.09 -15.55 13.59
CA ASN A 166 16.24 -15.31 15.03
C ASN A 166 15.49 -14.05 15.50
N LEU A 167 15.72 -12.92 14.81
CA LEU A 167 15.04 -11.67 15.12
C LEU A 167 13.53 -11.77 14.83
N LYS A 168 13.18 -12.35 13.67
CA LYS A 168 11.79 -12.60 13.26
C LYS A 168 11.03 -13.36 14.34
N ASN A 169 11.55 -14.51 14.77
CA ASN A 169 10.90 -15.41 15.71
C ASN A 169 10.66 -14.76 17.07
N ILE A 170 11.57 -13.90 17.54
CA ILE A 170 11.37 -13.14 18.78
C ILE A 170 10.28 -12.10 18.58
N LEU A 171 10.40 -11.27 17.54
CA LEU A 171 9.52 -10.12 17.33
C LEU A 171 8.08 -10.51 16.96
N SER A 172 7.91 -11.55 16.14
CA SER A 172 6.60 -12.01 15.66
C SER A 172 5.87 -12.94 16.64
N ASN A 173 6.50 -13.32 17.76
CA ASN A 173 5.86 -14.18 18.76
C ASN A 173 4.70 -13.44 19.44
N LYS A 174 3.47 -13.91 19.27
CA LYS A 174 2.27 -13.28 19.82
C LYS A 174 1.98 -13.66 21.29
N ASP A 175 2.60 -14.74 21.77
CA ASP A 175 2.41 -15.24 23.14
C ASP A 175 3.31 -14.53 24.15
N LYS A 176 4.31 -13.78 23.67
CA LYS A 176 5.25 -13.03 24.48
C LYS A 176 4.88 -11.55 24.52
N ASP A 177 4.91 -10.99 25.72
CA ASP A 177 4.78 -9.56 25.93
C ASP A 177 6.03 -8.81 25.44
N VAL A 178 5.94 -7.49 25.46
CA VAL A 178 7.01 -6.58 25.01
C VAL A 178 8.28 -6.75 25.85
N SER A 179 8.13 -6.94 27.17
CA SER A 179 9.24 -7.04 28.11
C SER A 179 10.07 -8.32 27.92
N CYS A 180 9.40 -9.45 27.68
CA CYS A 180 10.03 -10.73 27.37
C CYS A 180 10.76 -10.67 26.03
N LYS A 181 10.15 -10.08 24.99
CA LYS A 181 10.82 -9.89 23.70
C LYS A 181 12.11 -9.09 23.84
N PHE A 182 12.06 -7.98 24.58
CA PHE A 182 13.26 -7.17 24.84
C PHE A 182 14.35 -7.97 25.56
N SER A 183 13.99 -8.70 26.63
CA SER A 183 14.93 -9.51 27.40
C SER A 183 15.60 -10.59 26.54
N GLU A 184 14.86 -11.20 25.60
CA GLU A 184 15.43 -12.17 24.66
C GLU A 184 16.39 -11.55 23.66
N LEU A 185 16.07 -10.37 23.13
CA LEU A 185 16.99 -9.63 22.24
C LEU A 185 18.31 -9.31 22.95
N ASP A 186 18.23 -8.90 24.22
CA ASP A 186 19.40 -8.54 25.04
C ASP A 186 20.22 -9.79 25.41
N ASN A 187 19.57 -10.83 25.96
CA ASN A 187 20.22 -12.09 26.34
C ASN A 187 20.89 -12.80 25.17
N GLN A 188 20.31 -12.71 23.96
CA GLN A 188 20.90 -13.27 22.73
C GLN A 188 21.91 -12.33 22.08
N ASN A 189 22.26 -11.19 22.71
CA ASN A 189 23.22 -10.22 22.21
C ASN A 189 22.86 -9.65 20.82
N LEU A 190 21.57 -9.52 20.50
CA LEU A 190 21.09 -9.02 19.20
C LEU A 190 21.00 -7.49 19.16
N ILE A 191 20.90 -6.85 20.33
CA ILE A 191 20.86 -5.40 20.49
C ILE A 191 22.00 -4.89 21.37
N GLU A 192 22.27 -3.60 21.30
CA GLU A 192 23.21 -2.90 22.18
C GLU A 192 22.77 -1.46 22.46
N PRO A 193 23.10 -0.89 23.64
CA PRO A 193 22.80 0.51 23.93
C PRO A 193 23.51 1.47 22.95
N ILE A 194 22.80 2.53 22.55
CA ILE A 194 23.42 3.67 21.85
C ILE A 194 24.03 4.58 22.92
N ILE A 195 25.35 4.80 22.85
CA ILE A 195 26.09 5.72 23.73
C ILE A 195 25.96 7.15 23.19
#